data_AF-A0A8J8L083-F1
#
_entry.id   AF-A0A8J8L083-F1
#
_cell.length_a   1.000
_cell.length_b   1.000
_cell.length_c   1.000
_cell.angle_alpha   90.00
_cell.angle_beta   90.00
_cell.angle_gamma   90.00
#
_symmetry.space_group_name_H-M   'P 1'
#
loop_
_entity.id
_entity.type
_entity.pdbx_description
1 polymer ?
#
loop_
_entity_poly.entity_id
_entity_poly.type
_entity_poly.pdbx_seq_one_letter_code
_entity_poly.pdbx_strand_id
1 'polypeptide(L)'
;MRSIGLSLALGCALGAQVPDRPTEAFFKGDPTQVMLACAERAANLKPGKDRVLAQAGRAHLIAGDRAKAEAYFQRVVGGDAEAFRWMGQAWLECGNPKLGVAALLKVAEQDPAAKNIQRDAAVVLMDAGFAKEADEVMTGAFRVAPRDWQNVTAFGRACLRQKRQDLAAIWFERIMTTRRKTEGLWNEIALAFADQGVER
;
A
#
# COMPACT_ATOMS: atom_id res chain seq x y z
N MET A 1 56.48 -34.47 2.35
CA MET A 1 55.51 -34.18 1.26
C MET A 1 54.36 -33.40 1.87
N ARG A 2 54.04 -32.25 1.29
CA ARG A 2 53.18 -31.20 1.88
C ARG A 2 51.70 -31.61 1.92
N SER A 3 51.07 -31.27 3.03
CA SER A 3 49.63 -31.30 3.29
C SER A 3 48.85 -30.44 2.30
N ILE A 4 47.80 -31.00 1.70
CA ILE A 4 46.77 -30.24 0.97
C ILE A 4 45.53 -30.23 1.87
N GLY A 5 45.31 -29.10 2.53
CA GLY A 5 44.08 -28.81 3.25
C GLY A 5 42.96 -28.48 2.26
N LEU A 6 41.86 -29.19 2.36
CA LEU A 6 40.61 -28.88 1.67
C LEU A 6 39.90 -27.76 2.45
N SER A 7 40.02 -26.52 2.00
CA SER A 7 39.21 -25.41 2.51
C SER A 7 37.94 -25.30 1.68
N LEU A 8 36.83 -25.86 2.19
CA LEU A 8 35.49 -25.56 1.74
C LEU A 8 35.14 -24.12 2.13
N ALA A 9 35.15 -23.21 1.14
CA ALA A 9 34.61 -21.88 1.32
C ALA A 9 33.07 -21.96 1.35
N LEU A 10 32.49 -21.76 2.53
CA LEU A 10 31.09 -21.39 2.69
C LEU A 10 30.86 -20.06 1.96
N GLY A 11 30.07 -20.09 0.88
CA GLY A 11 29.54 -18.90 0.24
C GLY A 11 28.49 -18.25 1.12
N CYS A 12 28.90 -17.33 2.00
CA CYS A 12 27.99 -16.40 2.65
C CYS A 12 27.30 -15.55 1.58
N ALA A 13 25.98 -15.59 1.53
CA ALA A 13 25.14 -14.68 0.76
C ALA A 13 25.35 -13.24 1.28
N LEU A 14 26.38 -12.57 0.78
CA LEU A 14 26.53 -11.14 0.88
C LEU A 14 25.41 -10.52 0.05
N GLY A 15 24.42 -9.94 0.75
CA GLY A 15 23.40 -9.10 0.11
C GLY A 15 24.10 -8.08 -0.75
N ALA A 16 23.91 -8.19 -2.07
CA ALA A 16 24.57 -7.31 -3.02
C ALA A 16 24.04 -5.89 -2.80
N GLN A 17 24.84 -5.05 -2.15
CA GLN A 17 24.59 -3.61 -2.09
C GLN A 17 24.57 -3.07 -3.53
N VAL A 18 23.68 -2.12 -3.82
CA VAL A 18 23.67 -1.48 -5.14
C VAL A 18 25.05 -0.87 -5.38
N PRO A 19 25.74 -1.22 -6.47
CA PRO A 19 27.00 -0.57 -6.81
C PRO A 19 26.79 0.94 -6.98
N ASP A 20 27.78 1.76 -6.64
CA ASP A 20 27.65 3.22 -6.74
C ASP A 20 27.29 3.71 -8.15
N ARG A 21 27.60 2.91 -9.18
CA ARG A 21 27.11 3.07 -10.55
C ARG A 21 26.51 1.75 -11.03
N PRO A 22 25.18 1.56 -10.92
CA PRO A 22 24.53 0.37 -11.46
C PRO A 22 24.64 0.35 -12.98
N THR A 23 24.93 -0.82 -13.52
CA THR A 23 25.06 -1.07 -14.96
C THR A 23 23.78 -1.67 -15.53
N GLU A 24 23.65 -1.69 -16.85
CA GLU A 24 22.55 -2.42 -17.51
C GLU A 24 22.47 -3.88 -17.07
N ALA A 25 23.62 -4.54 -16.86
CA ALA A 25 23.67 -5.93 -16.38
C ALA A 25 23.05 -6.11 -14.99
N PHE A 26 23.23 -5.13 -14.08
CA PHE A 26 22.58 -5.16 -12.76
C PHE A 26 21.05 -5.18 -12.91
N PHE A 27 20.48 -4.29 -13.72
CA PHE A 27 19.04 -4.20 -13.91
C PHE A 27 18.41 -5.39 -14.66
N LYS A 28 19.24 -6.16 -15.39
CA LYS A 28 18.85 -7.43 -16.02
C LYS A 28 18.98 -8.64 -15.10
N GLY A 29 19.49 -8.45 -13.88
CA GLY A 29 19.65 -9.51 -12.88
C GLY A 29 18.33 -9.98 -12.27
N ASP A 30 18.42 -10.74 -11.18
CA ASP A 30 17.24 -11.20 -10.45
C ASP A 30 16.37 -10.02 -9.97
N PRO A 31 15.08 -9.95 -10.36
CA PRO A 31 14.22 -8.82 -10.01
C PRO A 31 14.08 -8.58 -8.51
N THR A 32 14.12 -9.64 -7.69
CA THR A 32 14.02 -9.54 -6.23
C THR A 32 15.28 -8.89 -5.66
N GLN A 33 16.46 -9.30 -6.12
CA GLN A 33 17.72 -8.69 -5.72
C GLN A 33 17.81 -7.22 -6.14
N VAL A 34 17.42 -6.89 -7.37
CA VAL A 34 17.38 -5.51 -7.86
C VAL A 34 16.43 -4.65 -7.01
N MET A 35 15.22 -5.16 -6.73
CA MET A 35 14.23 -4.48 -5.88
C MET A 35 14.79 -4.19 -4.49
N LEU A 36 15.32 -5.21 -3.81
CA LEU A 36 15.89 -5.08 -2.46
C LEU A 36 17.02 -4.06 -2.45
N ALA A 37 17.97 -4.19 -3.37
CA ALA A 37 19.13 -3.32 -3.41
C ALA A 37 18.70 -1.86 -3.66
N CYS A 38 17.84 -1.60 -4.65
CA CYS A 38 17.34 -0.26 -4.93
C CYS A 38 16.58 0.35 -3.74
N ALA A 39 15.76 -0.45 -3.06
CA ALA A 39 14.99 0.01 -1.89
C ALA A 39 15.90 0.32 -0.69
N GLU A 40 16.87 -0.55 -0.39
CA GLU A 40 17.88 -0.33 0.65
C GLU A 40 18.73 0.93 0.33
N ARG A 41 19.16 1.11 -0.92
CA ARG A 41 19.90 2.32 -1.35
C ARG A 41 19.07 3.58 -1.20
N ALA A 42 17.79 3.57 -1.59
CA ALA A 42 16.90 4.70 -1.41
C ALA A 42 16.76 5.05 0.08
N ALA A 43 16.57 4.05 0.95
CA ALA A 43 16.50 4.23 2.39
C ALA A 43 17.80 4.78 2.98
N ASN A 44 18.96 4.37 2.47
CA ASN A 44 20.25 4.89 2.91
C ASN A 44 20.49 6.34 2.47
N LEU A 45 19.98 6.75 1.31
CA LEU A 45 20.05 8.14 0.84
C LEU A 45 19.11 9.07 1.64
N LYS A 46 18.00 8.54 2.17
CA LYS A 46 17.02 9.29 2.97
C LYS A 46 16.59 8.50 4.22
N PRO A 47 17.48 8.34 5.22
CA PRO A 47 17.29 7.38 6.32
C PRO A 47 16.15 7.70 7.29
N GLY A 48 15.57 8.91 7.23
CA GLY A 48 14.43 9.34 8.05
C GLY A 48 13.18 9.70 7.26
N LYS A 49 13.12 9.40 5.95
CA LYS A 49 11.91 9.67 5.16
C LYS A 49 10.97 8.47 5.25
N ASP A 50 9.90 8.61 6.03
CA ASP A 50 8.89 7.58 6.31
C ASP A 50 8.42 6.81 5.07
N ARG A 51 8.06 7.51 3.99
CA ARG A 51 7.66 6.86 2.72
C ARG A 51 8.73 5.91 2.17
N VAL A 52 10.00 6.30 2.23
CA VAL A 52 11.11 5.48 1.70
C VAL A 52 11.35 4.28 2.62
N LEU A 53 11.25 4.47 3.94
CA LEU A 53 11.34 3.38 4.91
C LEU A 53 10.20 2.37 4.73
N ALA A 54 8.97 2.83 4.53
CA ALA A 54 7.82 1.97 4.23
C ALA A 54 8.01 1.17 2.92
N GLN A 55 8.58 1.79 1.88
CA GLN A 55 8.88 1.10 0.63
C GLN A 55 9.99 0.04 0.78
N ALA A 56 11.04 0.33 1.57
CA ALA A 56 12.06 -0.65 1.90
C ALA A 56 11.48 -1.82 2.71
N GLY A 57 10.64 -1.54 3.71
CA GLY A 57 9.95 -2.58 4.46
C GLY A 57 9.06 -3.46 3.57
N ARG A 58 8.32 -2.85 2.65
CA ARG A 58 7.52 -3.59 1.64
C ARG A 58 8.39 -4.50 0.76
N ALA A 59 9.53 -4.01 0.27
CA ALA A 59 10.43 -4.81 -0.55
C ALA A 59 10.92 -6.06 0.20
N HIS A 60 11.26 -5.91 1.48
CA HIS A 60 11.64 -7.04 2.33
C HIS A 60 10.50 -8.01 2.59
N LEU A 61 9.26 -7.55 2.77
CA LEU A 61 8.10 -8.45 2.89
C LEU A 61 7.88 -9.26 1.62
N ILE A 62 7.94 -8.62 0.44
CA ILE A 62 7.80 -9.31 -0.85
C ILE A 62 8.90 -10.38 -1.01
N ALA A 63 10.12 -10.09 -0.55
CA ALA A 63 11.24 -11.03 -0.56
C ALA A 63 11.18 -12.10 0.56
N GLY A 64 10.16 -12.08 1.43
CA GLY A 64 10.01 -13.01 2.55
C GLY A 64 10.87 -12.69 3.77
N ASP A 65 11.66 -11.61 3.76
CA ASP A 65 12.48 -11.17 4.91
C ASP A 65 11.65 -10.30 5.85
N ARG A 66 10.76 -10.96 6.58
CA ARG A 66 9.89 -10.30 7.56
C ARG A 66 10.68 -9.49 8.61
N ALA A 67 11.82 -10.01 9.07
CA ALA A 67 12.58 -9.38 10.14
C ALA A 67 13.14 -8.02 9.70
N LYS A 68 13.75 -7.95 8.51
CA LYS A 68 14.19 -6.65 7.96
C LYS A 68 13.01 -5.72 7.68
N ALA A 69 11.89 -6.25 7.19
CA ALA A 69 10.71 -5.43 6.95
C ALA A 69 10.22 -4.73 8.23
N GLU A 70 10.11 -5.47 9.33
CA GLU A 70 9.75 -4.92 10.63
C GLU A 70 10.75 -3.87 11.11
N ALA A 71 12.05 -4.10 10.92
CA ALA A 71 13.08 -3.13 11.28
C ALA A 71 12.94 -1.80 10.51
N TYR A 72 12.58 -1.85 9.22
CA TYR A 72 12.29 -0.65 8.44
C TYR A 72 11.01 0.04 8.89
N PHE A 73 9.95 -0.72 9.15
CA PHE A 73 8.67 -0.17 9.62
C PHE A 73 8.74 0.43 11.02
N GLN A 74 9.55 -0.13 11.92
CA GLN A 74 9.78 0.44 13.25
C GLN A 74 10.45 1.82 13.21
N ARG A 75 11.16 2.13 12.13
CA ARG A 75 11.79 3.44 11.92
C ARG A 75 10.83 4.48 11.32
N VAL A 76 9.62 4.08 10.92
CA VAL A 76 8.54 5.00 10.54
C VAL A 76 7.97 5.57 11.83
N VAL A 77 8.46 6.75 12.23
CA VAL A 77 8.21 7.35 13.54
C VAL A 77 7.05 8.35 13.55
N GLY A 78 6.43 8.63 12.41
CA GLY A 78 5.15 9.34 12.34
C GLY A 78 5.23 10.71 11.66
N GLY A 79 4.18 11.04 10.92
CA GLY A 79 4.00 12.30 10.20
C GLY A 79 3.61 12.14 8.72
N ASP A 80 3.73 10.94 8.14
CA ASP A 80 3.39 10.69 6.73
C ASP A 80 2.29 9.62 6.63
N ALA A 81 1.02 10.06 6.50
CA ALA A 81 -0.12 9.16 6.33
C ALA A 81 0.04 8.20 5.14
N GLU A 82 0.75 8.63 4.10
CA GLU A 82 1.08 7.80 2.94
C GLU A 82 1.94 6.60 3.34
N ALA A 83 2.91 6.78 4.25
CA ALA A 83 3.78 5.70 4.70
C ALA A 83 2.98 4.60 5.41
N PHE A 84 2.03 4.97 6.28
CA PHE A 84 1.13 4.01 6.94
C PHE A 84 0.22 3.29 5.94
N ARG A 85 -0.24 3.98 4.90
CA ARG A 85 -1.00 3.37 3.78
C ARG A 85 -0.18 2.31 3.05
N TRP A 86 1.09 2.58 2.74
CA TRP A 86 2.00 1.60 2.14
C TRP A 86 2.33 0.43 3.06
N MET A 87 2.59 0.68 4.34
CA MET A 87 2.83 -0.36 5.34
C MET A 87 1.64 -1.31 5.45
N GLY A 88 0.45 -0.72 5.55
CA GLY A 88 -0.81 -1.44 5.62
C GLY A 88 -1.03 -2.36 4.44
N GLN A 89 -0.93 -1.83 3.23
CA GLN A 89 -1.03 -2.60 2.00
C GLN A 89 -0.01 -3.74 1.95
N ALA A 90 1.27 -3.46 2.26
CA ALA A 90 2.32 -4.46 2.22
C ALA A 90 2.06 -5.63 3.19
N TRP A 91 1.59 -5.34 4.41
CA TRP A 91 1.22 -6.38 5.36
C TRP A 91 0.03 -7.22 4.89
N LEU A 92 -0.99 -6.61 4.29
CA LEU A 92 -2.13 -7.34 3.73
C LEU A 92 -1.72 -8.25 2.56
N GLU A 93 -0.95 -7.73 1.61
CA GLU A 93 -0.42 -8.48 0.45
C GLU A 93 0.39 -9.71 0.88
N CYS A 94 1.10 -9.63 2.01
CA CYS A 94 1.91 -10.72 2.55
C CYS A 94 1.20 -11.55 3.62
N GLY A 95 -0.14 -11.54 3.67
CA GLY A 95 -0.92 -12.43 4.53
C GLY A 95 -0.91 -12.10 6.02
N ASN A 96 -0.65 -10.84 6.38
CA ASN A 96 -0.60 -10.37 7.77
C ASN A 96 -1.74 -9.37 8.07
N PRO A 97 -3.00 -9.83 8.10
CA PRO A 97 -4.17 -8.97 8.16
C PRO A 97 -4.20 -8.07 9.40
N LYS A 98 -3.84 -8.60 10.57
CA LYS A 98 -3.82 -7.84 11.83
C LYS A 98 -2.92 -6.61 11.77
N LEU A 99 -1.72 -6.75 11.21
CA LEU A 99 -0.76 -5.64 11.10
C LEU A 99 -1.14 -4.68 9.99
N GLY A 100 -1.67 -5.21 8.87
CA GLY A 100 -2.11 -4.40 7.75
C GLY A 100 -3.27 -3.48 8.12
N VAL A 101 -4.32 -4.03 8.74
CA VAL A 101 -5.47 -3.25 9.22
C VAL A 101 -5.02 -2.21 10.25
N ALA A 102 -4.19 -2.60 11.23
CA ALA A 102 -3.70 -1.67 12.25
C ALA A 102 -2.93 -0.48 11.65
N ALA A 103 -2.12 -0.70 10.62
CA ALA A 103 -1.41 0.38 9.94
C ALA A 103 -2.37 1.28 9.12
N LEU A 104 -3.38 0.71 8.44
CA LEU A 104 -4.34 1.50 7.65
C LEU A 104 -5.25 2.37 8.51
N LEU A 105 -5.63 1.90 9.71
CA LEU A 105 -6.41 2.72 10.65
C LEU A 105 -5.64 3.94 11.17
N LYS A 106 -4.31 3.84 11.27
CA LYS A 106 -3.46 4.98 11.66
C LYS A 106 -3.40 6.11 10.62
N VAL A 107 -3.79 5.87 9.37
CA VAL A 107 -3.73 6.88 8.29
C VAL A 107 -4.51 8.14 8.70
N ALA A 108 -5.72 7.98 9.24
CA ALA A 108 -6.55 9.09 9.69
C ALA A 108 -6.02 9.79 10.95
N GLU A 109 -5.25 9.08 11.78
CA GLU A 109 -4.59 9.66 12.97
C GLU A 109 -3.38 10.54 12.58
N GLN A 110 -2.64 10.13 11.54
CA GLN A 110 -1.44 10.86 11.09
C GLN A 110 -1.77 12.14 10.33
N ASP A 111 -2.76 12.08 9.44
CA ASP A 111 -3.26 13.26 8.74
C ASP A 111 -4.79 13.19 8.61
N PRO A 112 -5.52 13.80 9.56
CA PRO A 112 -6.97 13.86 9.51
C PRO A 112 -7.52 14.59 8.28
N ALA A 113 -6.74 15.46 7.63
CA ALA A 113 -7.18 16.24 6.46
C ALA A 113 -6.86 15.53 5.13
N ALA A 114 -6.02 14.49 5.13
CA ALA A 114 -5.64 13.72 3.94
C ALA A 114 -6.75 12.76 3.45
N LYS A 115 -7.91 13.31 3.09
CA LYS A 115 -9.07 12.57 2.56
C LYS A 115 -8.74 11.59 1.43
N ASN A 116 -7.81 11.93 0.54
CA ASN A 116 -7.45 11.07 -0.60
C ASN A 116 -6.65 9.85 -0.13
N ILE A 117 -5.78 10.03 0.88
CA ILE A 117 -4.99 8.93 1.45
C ILE A 117 -5.87 8.05 2.33
N GLN A 118 -6.79 8.65 3.09
CA GLN A 118 -7.83 7.90 3.81
C GLN A 118 -8.71 7.08 2.86
N ARG A 119 -9.16 7.67 1.73
CA ARG A 119 -9.88 6.93 0.69
C ARG A 119 -9.06 5.76 0.16
N ASP A 120 -7.79 6.00 -0.19
CA ASP A 120 -6.91 4.95 -0.67
C ASP A 120 -6.75 3.81 0.35
N ALA A 121 -6.60 4.14 1.64
CA ALA A 121 -6.55 3.16 2.72
C ALA A 121 -7.87 2.37 2.84
N ALA A 122 -9.01 3.04 2.71
CA ALA A 122 -10.32 2.38 2.69
C ALA A 122 -10.49 1.45 1.48
N VAL A 123 -10.01 1.84 0.30
CA VAL A 123 -10.00 0.97 -0.89
C VAL A 123 -9.15 -0.26 -0.66
N VAL A 124 -7.95 -0.12 -0.09
CA VAL A 124 -7.07 -1.25 0.25
C VAL A 124 -7.75 -2.19 1.25
N LEU A 125 -8.41 -1.65 2.29
CA LEU A 125 -9.18 -2.44 3.26
C LEU A 125 -10.34 -3.19 2.59
N MET A 126 -11.10 -2.50 1.73
CA MET A 126 -12.22 -3.08 1.00
C MET A 126 -11.74 -4.22 0.10
N ASP A 127 -10.72 -3.99 -0.71
CA ASP A 127 -10.17 -4.99 -1.64
C ASP A 127 -9.59 -6.22 -0.90
N ALA A 128 -9.16 -6.05 0.35
CA ALA A 128 -8.72 -7.16 1.20
C ALA A 128 -9.85 -7.80 2.03
N GLY A 129 -11.11 -7.39 1.85
CA GLY A 129 -12.29 -7.97 2.50
C GLY A 129 -12.65 -7.38 3.87
N PHE A 130 -11.90 -6.39 4.36
CA PHE A 130 -12.13 -5.70 5.64
C PHE A 130 -13.16 -4.58 5.51
N ALA A 131 -14.38 -4.94 5.09
CA ALA A 131 -15.40 -3.98 4.71
C ALA A 131 -15.86 -3.05 5.84
N LYS A 132 -15.82 -3.52 7.09
CA LYS A 132 -16.23 -2.71 8.25
C LYS A 132 -15.22 -1.58 8.48
N GLU A 133 -13.95 -1.93 8.56
CA GLU A 133 -12.84 -1.00 8.74
C GLU A 133 -12.72 -0.06 7.55
N ALA A 134 -12.95 -0.57 6.34
CA ALA A 134 -13.00 0.22 5.12
C ALA A 134 -14.08 1.32 5.17
N ASP A 135 -15.29 0.98 5.61
CA ASP A 135 -16.39 1.94 5.77
C ASP A 135 -16.10 2.99 6.85
N GLU A 136 -15.47 2.59 7.95
CA GLU A 136 -15.03 3.49 9.02
C GLU A 136 -14.02 4.53 8.51
N VAL A 137 -12.98 4.09 7.80
CA VAL A 137 -11.95 4.98 7.23
C VAL A 137 -12.54 5.88 6.15
N MET A 138 -13.38 5.34 5.26
CA MET A 138 -14.05 6.14 4.22
C MET A 138 -15.02 7.18 4.83
N THR A 139 -15.67 6.85 5.94
CA THR A 139 -16.48 7.79 6.72
C THR A 139 -15.65 8.96 7.23
N GLY A 140 -14.43 8.72 7.69
CA GLY A 140 -13.45 9.77 8.00
C GLY A 140 -13.19 10.67 6.79
N ALA A 141 -12.81 10.08 5.65
CA ALA A 141 -12.50 10.82 4.42
C ALA A 141 -13.67 11.69 3.94
N PHE A 142 -14.90 11.16 4.04
CA PHE A 142 -16.11 11.87 3.64
C PHE A 142 -16.45 13.04 4.56
N ARG A 143 -16.19 12.94 5.87
CA ARG A 143 -16.40 14.08 6.79
C ARG A 143 -15.54 15.28 6.43
N VAL A 144 -14.32 15.03 5.94
CA VAL A 144 -13.38 16.09 5.52
C VAL A 144 -13.85 16.76 4.23
N ALA A 145 -14.37 15.99 3.26
CA ALA A 145 -14.89 16.53 2.00
C ALA A 145 -16.16 15.82 1.54
N PRO A 146 -17.33 16.20 2.08
CA PRO A 146 -18.61 15.51 1.81
C PRO A 146 -19.16 15.70 0.39
N ARG A 147 -18.49 16.54 -0.42
CA ARG A 147 -18.85 16.85 -1.81
C ARG A 147 -17.84 16.30 -2.82
N ASP A 148 -16.79 15.64 -2.33
CA ASP A 148 -15.80 14.98 -3.18
C ASP A 148 -16.34 13.64 -3.65
N TRP A 149 -16.95 13.68 -4.83
CA TRP A 149 -17.53 12.50 -5.42
C TRP A 149 -16.48 11.53 -5.95
N GLN A 150 -15.28 11.99 -6.32
CA GLN A 150 -14.21 11.13 -6.81
C GLN A 150 -13.77 10.13 -5.73
N ASN A 151 -13.73 10.57 -4.47
CA ASN A 151 -13.42 9.67 -3.37
C ASN A 151 -14.53 8.64 -3.15
N VAL A 152 -15.79 9.06 -3.22
CA VAL A 152 -16.95 8.17 -3.08
C VAL A 152 -17.04 7.17 -4.24
N THR A 153 -16.84 7.59 -5.48
CA THR A 153 -16.94 6.70 -6.64
C THR A 153 -15.82 5.68 -6.69
N ALA A 154 -14.61 6.06 -6.29
CA ALA A 154 -13.50 5.11 -6.15
C ALA A 154 -13.77 4.06 -5.07
N PHE A 155 -14.28 4.46 -3.91
CA PHE A 155 -14.65 3.52 -2.84
C PHE A 155 -15.83 2.63 -3.24
N GLY A 156 -16.85 3.21 -3.88
CA GLY A 156 -17.98 2.45 -4.44
C GLY A 156 -17.52 1.41 -5.45
N ARG A 157 -16.55 1.73 -6.33
CA ARG A 157 -15.93 0.76 -7.23
C ARG A 157 -15.28 -0.41 -6.50
N ALA A 158 -14.55 -0.13 -5.41
CA ALA A 158 -13.98 -1.19 -4.56
C ALA A 158 -15.06 -2.06 -3.92
N CYS A 159 -16.15 -1.46 -3.44
CA CYS A 159 -17.31 -2.21 -2.92
C CYS A 159 -17.88 -3.15 -3.97
N LEU A 160 -18.09 -2.66 -5.21
CA LEU A 160 -18.65 -3.46 -6.30
C LEU A 160 -17.73 -4.62 -6.71
N ARG A 161 -16.41 -4.39 -6.83
CA ARG A 161 -15.42 -5.48 -7.07
C ARG A 161 -15.55 -6.60 -6.04
N GLN A 162 -15.82 -6.24 -4.79
CA GLN A 162 -15.99 -7.18 -3.68
C GLN A 162 -17.41 -7.70 -3.52
N LYS A 163 -18.28 -7.49 -4.53
CA LYS A 163 -19.69 -7.90 -4.55
C LYS A 163 -20.49 -7.31 -3.37
N ARG A 164 -20.05 -6.18 -2.81
CA ARG A 164 -20.70 -5.42 -1.72
C ARG A 164 -21.60 -4.33 -2.29
N GLN A 165 -22.56 -4.73 -3.12
CA GLN A 165 -23.45 -3.81 -3.81
C GLN A 165 -24.28 -2.93 -2.85
N ASP A 166 -24.74 -3.49 -1.73
CA ASP A 166 -25.49 -2.75 -0.71
C ASP A 166 -24.69 -1.57 -0.14
N LEU A 167 -23.41 -1.81 0.17
CA LEU A 167 -22.53 -0.76 0.69
C LEU A 167 -22.23 0.28 -0.38
N ALA A 168 -22.00 -0.14 -1.63
CA ALA A 168 -21.81 0.78 -2.75
C ALA A 168 -23.04 1.69 -2.93
N ALA A 169 -24.25 1.13 -2.84
CA ALA A 169 -25.50 1.86 -2.96
C ALA A 169 -25.64 2.93 -1.87
N ILE A 170 -25.34 2.60 -0.60
CA ILE A 170 -25.34 3.57 0.51
C ILE A 170 -24.41 4.75 0.20
N TRP A 171 -23.20 4.47 -0.30
CA TRP A 171 -22.22 5.51 -0.59
C TRP A 171 -22.61 6.37 -1.80
N PHE A 172 -23.17 5.78 -2.84
CA PHE A 172 -23.70 6.54 -3.99
C PHE A 172 -24.90 7.40 -3.61
N GLU A 173 -25.81 6.89 -2.77
CA GLU A 173 -26.91 7.69 -2.23
C GLU A 173 -26.39 8.89 -1.41
N ARG A 174 -25.42 8.66 -0.51
CA ARG A 174 -24.79 9.72 0.29
C ARG A 174 -24.27 10.85 -0.59
N ILE A 175 -23.51 10.58 -1.65
CA ILE A 175 -22.98 11.66 -2.51
C ILE A 175 -24.05 12.35 -3.35
N MET A 176 -25.13 11.63 -3.72
CA MET A 176 -26.26 12.21 -4.45
C MET A 176 -27.08 13.19 -3.63
N THR A 177 -27.09 13.04 -2.30
CA THR A 177 -27.80 13.94 -1.39
C THR A 177 -26.99 15.19 -1.03
N THR A 178 -25.65 15.15 -1.08
CA THR A 178 -24.77 16.27 -0.70
C THR A 178 -24.36 17.20 -1.83
N ARG A 179 -24.65 16.86 -3.10
CA ARG A 179 -24.24 17.64 -4.28
C ARG A 179 -25.40 17.91 -5.24
N ARG A 180 -25.32 19.03 -5.98
CA ARG A 180 -26.07 19.21 -7.23
C ARG A 180 -25.62 18.12 -8.19
N LYS A 181 -26.55 17.27 -8.61
CA LYS A 181 -26.36 16.16 -9.55
C LYS A 181 -25.73 16.71 -10.84
N THR A 182 -24.57 16.19 -11.23
CA THR A 182 -23.86 16.55 -12.47
C THR A 182 -23.74 15.32 -13.35
N GLU A 183 -23.74 15.49 -14.67
CA GLU A 183 -23.50 14.42 -15.65
C GLU A 183 -22.28 13.55 -15.28
N GLY A 184 -21.15 14.17 -14.92
CA GLY A 184 -19.93 13.44 -14.56
C GLY A 184 -20.08 12.46 -13.40
N LEU A 185 -20.92 12.77 -12.39
CA LEU A 185 -21.18 11.84 -11.28
C LEU A 185 -21.99 10.63 -11.75
N TRP A 186 -23.02 10.86 -12.56
CA TRP A 186 -23.82 9.77 -13.12
C TRP A 186 -22.99 8.87 -14.03
N ASN A 187 -22.14 9.45 -14.87
CA ASN A 187 -21.23 8.69 -15.74
C ASN A 187 -20.27 7.83 -14.92
N GLU A 188 -19.71 8.36 -13.83
CA GLU A 188 -18.74 7.63 -13.01
C GLU A 188 -19.37 6.50 -12.20
N ILE A 189 -20.63 6.67 -11.76
CA ILE A 189 -21.41 5.58 -11.17
C ILE A 189 -21.74 4.53 -12.25
N ALA A 190 -22.15 4.94 -13.44
CA ALA A 190 -22.41 4.02 -14.54
C ALA A 190 -21.17 3.17 -14.89
N LEU A 191 -20.00 3.80 -15.00
CA LEU A 191 -18.72 3.13 -15.20
C LEU A 191 -18.39 2.18 -14.04
N ALA A 192 -18.66 2.58 -12.79
CA ALA A 192 -18.43 1.71 -11.63
C ALA A 192 -19.21 0.39 -11.71
N PHE A 193 -20.46 0.43 -12.18
CA PHE A 193 -21.28 -0.77 -12.41
C PHE A 193 -20.86 -1.55 -13.66
N ALA A 194 -20.45 -0.87 -14.73
CA ALA A 194 -19.95 -1.54 -15.94
C ALA A 194 -18.67 -2.34 -15.65
N ASP A 195 -17.77 -1.79 -14.83
CA ASP A 195 -16.49 -2.41 -14.47
C ASP A 195 -16.65 -3.57 -13.47
N GLN A 196 -17.80 -3.70 -12.79
CA GLN A 196 -18.05 -4.73 -11.76
C GLN A 196 -17.86 -6.16 -12.29
N GLY A 197 -18.04 -6.39 -13.59
CA GLY A 197 -17.88 -7.70 -14.24
C GLY A 197 -16.51 -7.96 -14.85
N VAL A 198 -15.57 -7.02 -14.80
CA VAL A 198 -14.22 -7.17 -15.36
C VAL A 198 -13.27 -7.56 -14.23
N GLU A 199 -13.11 -8.87 -13.99
CA GLU A 199 -12.06 -9.40 -13.12
C GLU A 199 -10.69 -8.96 -13.68
N ARG A 200 -9.82 -8.41 -12.83
CA ARG A 200 -8.41 -8.10 -13.14
C ARG A 200 -7.49 -9.06 -12.42
#